data_AF-A0AAD8Y6S0-F1
#
_entry.id   AF-A0AAD8Y6S0-F1
#
_cell.length_a   1.000
_cell.length_b   1.000
_cell.length_c   1.000
_cell.angle_alpha   90.00
_cell.angle_beta   90.00
_cell.angle_gamma   90.00
#
_symmetry.space_group_name_H-M   'P 1'
#
loop_
_entity.id
_entity.type
_entity.pdbx_description
1 polymer ?
#
loop_
_entity_poly.entity_id
_entity_poly.type
_entity_poly.pdbx_seq_one_letter_code
_entity_poly.pdbx_strand_id
1 'polypeptide(L)'
;MSGVCKPKPKRCHKHKLSWFRARKFIEMIRMGLMQQKSNFPFSISSTNSTSSLEGGLPILLSEGDDLHCNVVTKQDHTPFPRLSWSIVAPKHGTWCQSIGIPSYSNWHFYHRNFQKQSDWVSKFQQNDEQYPWSNKSNNAVWRGSTTYDAPQYNQSSLNETPRGQLVKKGMEHPALIDAGFTRLIQKFENDKKAERETSVSKGMSMSDMMKYKD
;
A
#
# COMPACT_ATOMS: atom_id res chain seq x y z
N MET A 1 31.53 -21.08 -12.36
CA MET A 1 30.81 -21.74 -11.25
C MET A 1 29.49 -21.03 -11.02
N SER A 2 28.41 -21.61 -11.53
CA SER A 2 27.07 -21.05 -11.50
C SER A 2 26.47 -21.17 -10.09
N GLY A 3 26.26 -20.05 -9.42
CA GLY A 3 25.68 -19.99 -8.08
C GLY A 3 24.20 -20.39 -8.11
N VAL A 4 23.93 -21.67 -7.90
CA VAL A 4 22.57 -22.21 -7.74
C VAL A 4 21.95 -21.62 -6.48
N CYS A 5 20.94 -20.79 -6.67
CA CYS A 5 20.14 -20.21 -5.59
C CYS A 5 19.36 -21.33 -4.90
N LYS A 6 19.81 -21.82 -3.73
CA LYS A 6 18.99 -22.72 -2.90
C LYS A 6 17.88 -21.89 -2.24
N PRO A 7 16.59 -22.15 -2.49
CA PRO A 7 15.53 -21.30 -1.98
C PRO A 7 15.25 -21.60 -0.50
N LYS A 8 15.57 -20.63 0.37
CA LYS A 8 14.89 -20.53 1.67
C LYS A 8 13.41 -20.16 1.41
N PRO A 9 12.42 -20.88 1.95
CA PRO A 9 11.02 -20.79 1.55
C PRO A 9 10.39 -19.38 1.67
N LYS A 10 10.88 -18.52 2.58
CA LYS A 10 10.36 -17.15 2.77
C LYS A 10 10.73 -16.17 1.64
N ARG A 11 11.85 -16.38 0.91
CA ARG A 11 12.25 -15.49 -0.22
C ARG A 11 11.35 -15.67 -1.45
N CYS A 12 10.68 -16.81 -1.58
CA CYS A 12 9.82 -17.13 -2.72
C CYS A 12 8.51 -16.32 -2.72
N HIS A 13 7.90 -16.07 -1.56
CA HIS A 13 6.59 -15.41 -1.49
C HIS A 13 6.66 -13.91 -1.78
N LYS A 14 7.62 -13.18 -1.18
CA LYS A 14 7.79 -11.74 -1.42
C LYS A 14 8.06 -11.44 -2.90
N HIS A 15 8.93 -12.22 -3.53
CA HIS A 15 9.24 -12.08 -4.94
C HIS A 15 8.05 -12.43 -5.84
N LYS A 16 7.32 -13.52 -5.53
CA LYS A 16 6.08 -13.87 -6.24
C LYS A 16 5.03 -12.77 -6.15
N LEU A 17 4.86 -12.15 -4.97
CA LEU A 17 3.96 -11.02 -4.79
C LEU A 17 4.43 -9.84 -5.64
N SER A 18 5.66 -9.36 -5.45
CA SER A 18 6.30 -8.29 -6.24
C SER A 18 6.03 -8.42 -7.74
N TRP A 19 6.32 -9.60 -8.29
CA TRP A 19 6.12 -9.89 -9.70
C TRP A 19 4.64 -9.92 -10.11
N PHE A 20 3.77 -10.48 -9.27
CA PHE A 20 2.32 -10.47 -9.51
C PHE A 20 1.77 -9.04 -9.55
N ARG A 21 2.26 -8.14 -8.68
CA ARG A 21 1.86 -6.73 -8.65
C ARG A 21 2.21 -6.02 -9.94
N ALA A 22 3.48 -6.11 -10.34
CA ALA A 22 3.98 -5.51 -11.56
C ALA A 22 3.18 -6.00 -12.77
N ARG A 23 2.96 -7.32 -12.87
CA ARG A 23 2.16 -7.93 -13.93
C ARG A 23 0.74 -7.37 -14.00
N LYS A 24 0.06 -7.23 -12.85
CA LYS A 24 -1.32 -6.71 -12.82
C LYS A 24 -1.43 -5.23 -13.18
N PHE A 25 -0.42 -4.43 -12.83
CA PHE A 25 -0.38 -3.04 -13.26
C PHE A 25 -0.07 -2.88 -14.75
N ILE A 26 0.85 -3.70 -15.29
CA ILE A 26 1.09 -3.74 -16.74
C ILE A 26 -0.18 -4.14 -17.50
N GLU A 27 -0.93 -5.14 -16.99
CA GLU A 27 -2.23 -5.55 -17.53
C GLU A 27 -3.23 -4.39 -17.54
N MET A 28 -3.35 -3.66 -16.42
CA MET A 28 -4.18 -2.47 -16.32
C MET A 28 -3.83 -1.40 -17.37
N ILE A 29 -2.55 -1.05 -17.51
CA ILE A 29 -2.10 -0.05 -18.51
C ILE A 29 -2.46 -0.52 -19.92
N ARG A 30 -2.19 -1.79 -20.25
CA ARG A 30 -2.49 -2.34 -21.58
C ARG A 30 -3.97 -2.30 -21.90
N MET A 31 -4.82 -2.66 -20.94
CA MET A 31 -6.28 -2.61 -21.12
C MET A 31 -6.77 -1.18 -21.32
N GLY A 32 -6.28 -0.22 -20.52
CA GLY A 32 -6.63 1.19 -20.69
C GLY A 32 -6.21 1.74 -22.05
N LEU A 33 -4.99 1.43 -22.50
CA LEU A 33 -4.51 1.84 -23.84
C LEU A 33 -5.32 1.23 -24.98
N MET A 34 -5.76 -0.02 -24.85
CA MET A 34 -6.64 -0.66 -25.84
C MET A 34 -8.01 0.01 -25.92
N GLN A 35 -8.60 0.36 -24.77
CA GLN A 35 -9.88 1.07 -24.70
C GLN A 35 -9.79 2.51 -25.26
N GLN A 36 -8.67 3.19 -25.02
CA GLN A 36 -8.46 4.52 -25.60
C GLN A 36 -8.42 4.46 -27.13
N LYS A 37 -7.72 3.46 -27.70
CA LYS A 37 -7.66 3.26 -29.16
C LYS A 37 -9.03 2.93 -29.78
N SER A 38 -9.90 2.21 -29.06
CA SER A 38 -11.25 1.90 -29.55
C SER A 38 -12.20 3.10 -29.45
N ASN A 39 -12.04 3.96 -28.45
CA ASN A 39 -12.95 5.08 -28.19
C ASN A 39 -12.52 6.39 -28.89
N PHE A 40 -11.23 6.52 -29.22
CA PHE A 40 -10.69 7.61 -30.01
C PHE A 40 -9.78 7.05 -31.09
N PRO A 41 -10.27 6.80 -32.32
CA PRO A 41 -9.44 6.43 -33.46
C PRO A 41 -8.65 7.64 -34.00
N PHE A 42 -8.21 8.55 -33.12
CA PHE A 42 -7.46 9.72 -33.54
C PHE A 42 -6.05 9.28 -33.91
N SER A 43 -5.81 9.23 -35.23
CA SER A 43 -4.50 9.18 -35.84
C SER A 43 -3.60 10.18 -35.13
N ILE A 44 -2.54 9.70 -34.46
CA ILE A 44 -1.38 10.53 -34.21
C ILE A 44 -0.77 10.77 -35.60
N SER A 45 -1.33 11.74 -36.31
CA SER A 45 -0.72 12.32 -37.49
C SER A 45 0.59 12.92 -36.98
N SER A 46 1.68 12.25 -37.33
CA SER A 46 3.05 12.63 -37.06
C SER A 46 3.30 14.03 -37.64
N THR A 47 3.05 15.06 -36.84
CA THR A 47 3.55 16.40 -37.14
C THR A 47 4.99 16.45 -36.65
N ASN A 48 5.88 16.58 -37.62
CA ASN A 48 7.32 16.75 -37.49
C ASN A 48 7.71 17.67 -36.32
N SER A 49 8.23 17.07 -35.26
CA SER A 49 9.06 17.76 -34.26
C SER A 49 10.08 16.76 -33.72
N THR A 50 11.25 16.84 -34.35
CA THR A 50 12.61 16.55 -33.91
C THR A 50 12.83 15.92 -32.53
N SER A 51 13.68 14.89 -32.53
CA SER A 51 14.16 14.02 -31.43
C SER A 51 13.19 12.96 -30.94
N SER A 52 12.78 12.05 -31.82
CA SER A 52 12.34 10.73 -31.37
C SER A 52 13.53 10.01 -30.74
N LEU A 53 13.56 9.90 -29.42
CA LEU A 53 14.26 8.79 -28.78
C LEU A 53 13.62 7.50 -29.34
N GLU A 54 14.24 6.95 -30.38
CA GLU A 54 13.95 5.59 -30.87
C GLU A 54 14.10 4.65 -29.67
N GLY A 55 12.96 4.20 -29.13
CA GLY A 55 12.91 3.32 -27.96
C GLY A 55 12.08 3.83 -26.77
N GLY A 56 11.73 5.13 -26.74
CA GLY A 56 11.02 5.73 -25.61
C GLY A 56 11.85 5.77 -24.32
N LEU A 57 11.44 6.58 -23.35
CA LEU A 57 12.08 6.58 -22.03
C LEU A 57 11.67 5.30 -21.27
N PRO A 58 12.61 4.56 -20.66
CA PRO A 58 12.27 3.38 -19.88
C PRO A 58 11.40 3.79 -18.69
N ILE A 59 10.20 3.22 -18.60
CA ILE A 59 9.35 3.37 -17.42
C ILE A 59 9.92 2.45 -16.33
N LEU A 60 10.57 3.04 -15.33
CA LEU A 60 11.04 2.31 -14.15
C LEU A 60 9.87 2.07 -13.20
N LEU A 61 9.61 0.80 -12.88
CA LEU A 61 8.57 0.41 -11.92
C LEU A 61 9.22 -0.24 -10.69
N SER A 62 9.00 0.35 -9.52
CA SER A 62 9.32 -0.29 -8.25
C SER A 62 8.31 -1.41 -8.00
N GLU A 63 8.78 -2.66 -7.99
CA GLU A 63 7.90 -3.80 -7.73
C GLU A 63 7.61 -4.00 -6.22
N GLY A 64 8.47 -3.46 -5.35
CA GLY A 64 8.40 -3.57 -3.89
C GLY A 64 7.56 -2.47 -3.24
N ASP A 65 7.18 -2.68 -1.97
CA ASP A 65 6.45 -1.67 -1.16
C ASP A 65 7.32 -0.48 -0.74
N ASP A 66 8.63 -0.55 -1.00
CA ASP A 66 9.58 0.47 -0.62
C ASP A 66 9.64 1.65 -1.61
N LEU A 67 9.68 2.84 -1.04
CA LEU A 67 9.78 4.11 -1.75
C LEU A 67 11.19 4.37 -2.31
N HIS A 68 12.19 3.53 -1.99
CA HIS A 68 13.62 3.77 -2.28
C HIS A 68 14.13 5.15 -1.84
N CYS A 69 13.46 5.77 -0.88
CA CYS A 69 13.76 7.10 -0.36
C CYS A 69 13.82 7.03 1.16
N ASN A 70 14.76 7.75 1.78
CA ASN A 70 14.88 7.84 3.23
C ASN A 70 14.38 9.22 3.70
N VAL A 71 13.22 9.24 4.36
CA VAL A 71 12.56 10.48 4.78
C VAL A 71 13.36 11.25 5.84
N VAL A 72 14.13 10.54 6.67
CA VAL A 72 14.94 11.14 7.74
C VAL A 72 16.16 11.87 7.15
N THR A 73 16.88 11.22 6.23
CA THR A 73 18.09 11.79 5.62
C THR A 73 17.80 12.62 4.38
N LYS A 74 16.54 12.65 3.90
CA LYS A 74 16.12 13.25 2.63
C LYS A 74 16.93 12.75 1.43
N GLN A 75 17.28 11.46 1.45
CA GLN A 75 18.08 10.84 0.40
C GLN A 75 17.21 9.97 -0.51
N ASP A 76 17.24 10.26 -1.81
CA ASP A 76 16.72 9.35 -2.82
C ASP A 76 17.83 8.35 -3.21
N HIS A 77 17.59 7.06 -3.04
CA HIS A 77 18.54 6.01 -3.41
C HIS A 77 18.51 5.67 -4.90
N THR A 78 17.57 6.24 -5.66
CA THR A 78 17.47 6.03 -7.10
C THR A 78 17.53 7.39 -7.82
N PRO A 79 18.52 7.61 -8.71
CA PRO A 79 18.74 8.93 -9.32
C PRO A 79 17.77 9.26 -10.48
N PHE A 80 16.76 8.42 -10.73
CA PHE A 80 15.84 8.55 -11.85
C PHE A 80 14.37 8.49 -11.38
N PRO A 81 13.45 9.13 -12.12
CA PRO A 81 12.01 9.01 -11.89
C PRO A 81 11.54 7.56 -12.00
N ARG A 82 10.66 7.15 -11.09
CA ARG A 82 10.12 5.78 -11.04
C ARG A 82 8.69 5.74 -10.54
N LEU A 83 7.91 4.82 -11.10
CA LEU A 83 6.58 4.49 -10.62
C LEU A 83 6.67 3.65 -9.35
N SER A 84 5.91 3.98 -8.31
CA SER A 84 5.91 3.28 -7.02
C SER A 84 4.52 3.23 -6.39
N TRP A 85 4.27 2.16 -5.62
CA TRP A 85 3.04 1.98 -4.85
C TRP A 85 2.96 2.90 -3.62
N SER A 86 4.09 3.46 -3.21
CA SER A 86 4.21 4.38 -2.08
C SER A 86 5.09 5.56 -2.46
N ILE A 87 4.68 6.76 -2.04
CA ILE A 87 5.43 8.01 -2.21
C ILE A 87 5.60 8.71 -0.87
N VAL A 88 6.59 9.59 -0.81
CA VAL A 88 6.82 10.47 0.33
C VAL A 88 5.63 11.44 0.45
N ALA A 89 5.07 11.58 1.65
CA ALA A 89 3.95 12.49 1.87
C ALA A 89 4.34 13.95 1.58
N PRO A 90 3.43 14.79 1.03
CA PRO A 90 3.76 16.15 0.59
C PRO A 90 4.42 17.04 1.66
N LYS A 91 4.08 16.83 2.94
CA LYS A 91 4.69 17.55 4.08
C LYS A 91 6.21 17.36 4.22
N HIS A 92 6.80 16.39 3.53
CA HIS A 92 8.23 16.13 3.54
C HIS A 92 8.95 16.64 2.27
N GLY A 93 8.25 17.34 1.37
CA GLY A 93 8.81 17.94 0.15
C GLY A 93 8.89 16.99 -1.06
N THR A 94 9.55 17.45 -2.13
CA THR A 94 9.57 16.80 -3.47
C THR A 94 10.93 16.24 -3.88
N TRP A 95 11.80 15.93 -2.92
CA TRP A 95 13.17 15.45 -3.19
C TRP A 95 13.23 13.97 -3.63
N CYS A 96 12.16 13.21 -3.38
CA CYS A 96 12.05 11.82 -3.81
C CYS A 96 11.41 11.76 -5.20
N GLN A 97 12.12 11.21 -6.19
CA GLN A 97 11.67 11.10 -7.58
C GLN A 97 10.68 9.94 -7.81
N SER A 98 9.90 9.61 -6.79
CA SER A 98 8.91 8.55 -6.85
C SER A 98 7.54 9.11 -7.25
N ILE A 99 6.97 8.54 -8.30
CA ILE A 99 5.66 8.89 -8.85
C ILE A 99 4.66 7.83 -8.39
N GLY A 100 3.62 8.27 -7.69
CA GLY A 100 2.61 7.38 -7.14
C GLY A 100 1.77 6.75 -8.24
N ILE A 101 1.57 5.43 -8.17
CA ILE A 101 0.66 4.70 -9.06
C ILE A 101 -0.48 4.06 -8.28
N PRO A 102 -1.65 3.85 -8.91
CA PRO A 102 -2.75 3.10 -8.30
C PRO A 102 -2.28 1.70 -7.90
N SER A 103 -2.68 1.24 -6.71
CA SER A 103 -2.32 -0.09 -6.24
C SER A 103 -2.88 -1.21 -7.13
N TYR A 104 -2.07 -2.23 -7.40
CA TYR A 104 -2.52 -3.47 -8.06
C TYR A 104 -3.66 -4.18 -7.31
N SER A 105 -3.71 -4.04 -5.97
CA SER A 105 -4.71 -4.69 -5.12
C SER A 105 -6.10 -4.23 -5.50
N ASN A 106 -6.22 -2.94 -5.78
CA ASN A 106 -7.44 -2.29 -6.22
C ASN A 106 -7.85 -2.89 -7.57
N TRP A 107 -6.99 -2.84 -8.59
CA TRP A 107 -7.32 -3.41 -9.91
C TRP A 107 -7.76 -4.87 -9.85
N HIS A 108 -6.98 -5.73 -9.20
CA HIS A 108 -7.25 -7.17 -9.14
C HIS A 108 -8.49 -7.52 -8.32
N PHE A 109 -8.67 -6.88 -7.16
CA PHE A 109 -9.86 -7.08 -6.33
C PHE A 109 -11.10 -6.53 -7.04
N TYR A 110 -11.01 -5.36 -7.66
CA TYR A 110 -12.16 -4.73 -8.33
C TYR A 110 -12.62 -5.54 -9.53
N HIS A 111 -11.73 -5.91 -10.45
CA HIS A 111 -12.15 -6.67 -11.63
C HIS A 111 -12.64 -8.09 -11.31
N ARG A 112 -12.32 -8.60 -10.12
CA ARG A 112 -12.85 -9.87 -9.63
C ARG A 112 -14.25 -9.74 -9.01
N ASN A 113 -14.52 -8.65 -8.30
CA ASN A 113 -15.72 -8.54 -7.45
C ASN A 113 -16.76 -7.52 -7.95
N PHE A 114 -16.37 -6.58 -8.82
CA PHE A 114 -17.20 -5.50 -9.33
C PHE A 114 -16.92 -5.35 -10.83
N GLN A 115 -17.84 -5.86 -11.64
CA GLN A 115 -17.67 -5.89 -13.10
C GLN A 115 -18.11 -4.57 -13.74
N LYS A 116 -18.96 -3.80 -13.04
CA LYS A 116 -19.51 -2.53 -13.53
C LYS A 116 -19.33 -1.44 -12.47
N GLN A 117 -19.24 -0.19 -12.93
CA GLN A 117 -19.21 0.98 -12.05
C GLN A 117 -20.47 1.07 -11.17
N SER A 118 -21.62 0.60 -11.67
CA SER A 118 -22.87 0.51 -10.89
C SER A 118 -22.72 -0.33 -9.63
N ASP A 119 -21.89 -1.38 -9.66
CA ASP A 119 -21.73 -2.31 -8.55
C ASP A 119 -21.07 -1.61 -7.35
N TRP A 120 -20.21 -0.62 -7.61
CA TRP A 120 -19.60 0.23 -6.60
C TRP A 120 -20.60 1.15 -5.91
N VAL A 121 -21.40 1.86 -6.71
CA VAL A 121 -22.42 2.78 -6.20
C VAL A 121 -23.40 2.02 -5.32
N SER A 122 -23.86 0.87 -5.81
CA SER A 122 -24.73 -0.03 -5.03
C SER A 122 -24.05 -0.51 -3.74
N LYS A 123 -22.75 -0.83 -3.77
CA LYS A 123 -22.06 -1.30 -2.56
C LYS A 123 -21.90 -0.21 -1.52
N PHE A 124 -21.62 1.03 -1.92
CA PHE A 124 -21.58 2.17 -0.99
C PHE A 124 -22.95 2.44 -0.40
N GLN A 125 -23.99 2.48 -1.24
CA GLN A 125 -25.36 2.69 -0.77
C GLN A 125 -25.79 1.62 0.24
N GLN A 126 -25.52 0.34 -0.06
CA GLN A 126 -25.79 -0.76 0.88
C GLN A 126 -25.03 -0.61 2.19
N ASN A 127 -23.78 -0.15 2.15
CA ASN A 127 -23.00 0.07 3.36
C ASN A 127 -23.54 1.25 4.17
N ASP A 128 -24.03 2.32 3.53
CA ASP A 128 -24.63 3.47 4.20
C ASP A 128 -25.97 3.10 4.87
N GLU A 129 -26.77 2.28 4.21
CA GLU A 129 -28.02 1.72 4.77
C GLU A 129 -27.73 0.76 5.94
N GLN A 130 -26.71 -0.11 5.81
CA GLN A 130 -26.35 -1.08 6.83
C GLN A 130 -25.63 -0.46 8.04
N TYR A 131 -24.84 0.59 7.81
CA TYR A 131 -24.01 1.24 8.81
C TYR A 131 -24.25 2.76 8.82
N PRO A 132 -25.45 3.23 9.18
CA PRO A 132 -25.76 4.66 9.16
C PRO A 132 -24.87 5.42 10.14
N TRP A 133 -24.45 6.63 9.75
CA TRP A 133 -23.48 7.43 10.52
C TRP A 133 -23.89 7.67 11.98
N SER A 134 -25.18 7.88 12.23
CA SER A 134 -25.74 8.09 13.58
C SER A 134 -25.51 6.91 14.52
N ASN A 135 -25.41 5.70 13.97
CA ASN A 135 -25.27 4.47 14.76
C ASN A 135 -23.82 4.00 14.86
N LYS A 136 -22.88 4.66 14.16
CA LYS A 136 -21.47 4.35 14.26
C LYS A 136 -20.91 4.79 15.60
N SER A 137 -20.03 3.96 16.17
CA SER A 137 -19.30 4.29 17.39
C SER A 137 -18.43 5.54 17.20
N ASN A 138 -18.40 6.39 18.23
CA ASN A 138 -17.53 7.58 18.27
C ASN A 138 -16.07 7.24 18.61
N ASN A 139 -15.77 5.97 18.90
CA ASN A 139 -14.41 5.56 19.21
C ASN A 139 -13.62 5.42 17.92
N ALA A 140 -12.37 5.88 17.91
CA ALA A 140 -11.46 5.59 16.83
C ALA A 140 -11.09 4.10 16.89
N VAL A 141 -11.03 3.41 15.74
CA VAL A 141 -10.65 2.00 15.69
C VAL A 141 -9.40 1.79 14.83
N TRP A 142 -8.50 0.93 15.28
CA TRP A 142 -7.38 0.47 14.48
C TRP A 142 -7.02 -0.98 14.76
N ARG A 143 -6.81 -1.76 13.70
CA ARG A 143 -6.30 -3.14 13.76
C ARG A 143 -5.26 -3.34 12.68
N GLY A 144 -4.08 -3.78 13.06
CA GLY A 144 -3.02 -4.05 12.10
C GLY A 144 -1.85 -4.80 12.70
N SER A 145 -0.90 -5.17 11.87
CA SER A 145 0.34 -5.78 12.34
C SER A 145 1.39 -4.72 12.68
N THR A 146 2.47 -5.14 13.33
CA THR A 146 3.59 -4.26 13.71
C THR A 146 4.49 -3.86 12.53
N THR A 147 3.98 -3.70 11.30
CA THR A 147 4.85 -3.23 10.21
C THR A 147 5.32 -1.79 10.47
N TYR A 148 6.59 -1.55 10.23
CA TYR A 148 7.19 -0.22 10.26
C TYR A 148 8.16 -0.03 9.07
N ASP A 149 8.52 1.24 8.82
CA ASP A 149 9.55 1.59 7.86
C ASP A 149 10.93 1.25 8.42
N ALA A 150 11.55 0.19 7.88
CA ALA A 150 12.77 -0.37 8.44
C ALA A 150 13.94 0.63 8.51
N PRO A 151 14.27 1.38 7.44
CA PRO A 151 15.31 2.42 7.49
C PRO A 151 15.14 3.41 8.65
N GLN A 152 13.91 3.75 9.01
CA GLN A 152 13.63 4.74 10.06
C GLN A 152 13.60 4.14 11.47
N TYR A 153 13.01 2.96 11.66
CA TYR A 153 12.71 2.42 12.99
C TYR A 153 13.41 1.10 13.32
N ASN A 154 14.43 0.68 12.56
CA ASN A 154 15.10 -0.62 12.80
C ASN A 154 15.79 -0.71 14.16
N GLN A 155 16.27 0.40 14.72
CA GLN A 155 16.88 0.45 16.06
C GLN A 155 15.90 0.84 17.17
N SER A 156 14.67 1.20 16.82
CA SER A 156 13.67 1.70 17.77
C SER A 156 12.95 0.59 18.55
N SER A 157 12.50 0.86 19.76
CA SER A 157 11.56 -0.04 20.45
C SER A 157 10.18 -0.04 19.78
N LEU A 158 9.30 -1.01 20.09
CA LEU A 158 7.95 -1.05 19.51
C LEU A 158 7.18 0.25 19.84
N ASN A 159 7.32 0.74 21.07
CA ASN A 159 6.66 1.94 21.58
C ASN A 159 7.16 3.24 20.95
N GLU A 160 8.29 3.21 20.24
CA GLU A 160 8.80 4.34 19.46
C GLU A 160 8.30 4.33 18.01
N THR A 161 7.75 3.21 17.53
CA THR A 161 7.12 3.16 16.22
C THR A 161 5.76 3.88 16.25
N PRO A 162 5.31 4.51 15.14
CA PRO A 162 4.03 5.22 15.09
C PRO A 162 2.84 4.33 15.47
N ARG A 163 2.87 3.05 15.07
CA ARG A 163 1.81 2.09 15.39
C ARG A 163 1.85 1.63 16.84
N GLY A 164 3.05 1.43 17.41
CA GLY A 164 3.19 1.11 18.83
C GLY A 164 2.68 2.24 19.71
N GLN A 165 2.97 3.49 19.36
CA GLN A 165 2.41 4.66 20.04
C GLN A 165 0.89 4.71 19.96
N LEU A 166 0.30 4.39 18.80
CA LEU A 166 -1.16 4.34 18.63
C LEU A 166 -1.81 3.28 19.52
N VAL A 167 -1.27 2.05 19.52
CA VAL A 167 -1.78 0.96 20.36
C VAL A 167 -1.63 1.29 21.84
N LYS A 168 -0.48 1.85 22.25
CA LYS A 168 -0.26 2.30 23.62
C LYS A 168 -1.30 3.35 24.05
N LYS A 169 -1.56 4.36 23.21
CA LYS A 169 -2.61 5.35 23.47
C LYS A 169 -4.01 4.73 23.55
N GLY A 170 -4.29 3.69 22.76
CA GLY A 170 -5.53 2.92 22.86
C GLY A 170 -5.68 2.20 24.20
N MET A 171 -4.58 1.64 24.72
CA MET A 171 -4.56 1.02 26.05
C MET A 171 -4.73 2.05 27.18
N GLU A 172 -4.16 3.25 27.03
CA GLU A 172 -4.28 4.35 28.00
C GLU A 172 -5.68 5.00 27.96
N HIS A 173 -6.34 5.01 26.79
CA HIS A 173 -7.64 5.65 26.57
C HIS A 173 -8.64 4.76 25.82
N PRO A 174 -9.04 3.59 26.37
CA PRO A 174 -9.85 2.60 25.66
C PRO A 174 -11.27 3.07 25.34
N ALA A 175 -11.79 4.08 26.05
CA ALA A 175 -13.07 4.71 25.75
C ALA A 175 -13.04 5.61 24.51
N LEU A 176 -11.85 6.01 24.04
CA LEU A 176 -11.67 6.90 22.90
C LEU A 176 -11.07 6.17 21.68
N ILE A 177 -10.12 5.26 21.93
CA ILE A 177 -9.36 4.59 20.88
C ILE A 177 -9.34 3.09 21.15
N ASP A 178 -10.03 2.33 20.29
CA ASP A 178 -9.92 0.89 20.22
C ASP A 178 -8.82 0.52 19.22
N ALA A 179 -7.56 0.46 19.68
CA ALA A 179 -6.40 0.09 18.86
C ALA A 179 -5.74 -1.19 19.36
N GLY A 180 -5.36 -2.08 18.45
CA GLY A 180 -4.68 -3.32 18.81
C GLY A 180 -3.86 -3.92 17.67
N PHE A 181 -2.78 -4.61 18.04
CA PHE A 181 -2.03 -5.40 17.07
C PHE A 181 -2.74 -6.70 16.78
N THR A 182 -2.85 -7.10 15.51
CA THR A 182 -3.39 -8.41 15.13
C THR A 182 -2.32 -9.49 15.05
N ARG A 183 -1.06 -9.07 14.82
CA ARG A 183 0.12 -9.93 14.80
C ARG A 183 1.39 -9.12 14.97
N LEU A 184 2.34 -9.66 15.72
CA LEU A 184 3.72 -9.17 15.77
C LEU A 184 4.51 -9.77 14.60
N ILE A 185 5.16 -8.93 13.80
CA ILE A 185 5.95 -9.32 12.62
C ILE A 185 7.23 -8.47 12.52
N GLN A 186 8.04 -8.73 11.48
CA GLN A 186 9.37 -8.13 11.29
C GLN A 186 10.27 -8.46 12.50
N LYS A 187 11.01 -7.49 13.06
CA LYS A 187 11.89 -7.77 14.21
C LYS A 187 11.15 -8.12 15.50
N PHE A 188 9.84 -7.87 15.56
CA PHE A 188 9.02 -8.11 16.77
C PHE A 188 8.33 -9.48 16.78
N GLU A 189 8.48 -10.32 15.73
CA GLU A 189 7.74 -11.59 15.60
C GLU A 189 7.93 -12.56 16.79
N ASN A 190 9.06 -12.45 17.52
CA ASN A 190 9.37 -13.29 18.68
C ASN A 190 9.77 -12.46 19.92
N ASP A 191 9.42 -11.17 19.94
CA ASP A 191 9.77 -10.29 21.05
C ASP A 191 8.76 -10.48 22.20
N LYS A 192 9.15 -11.31 23.19
CA LYS A 192 8.35 -11.59 24.39
C LYS A 192 8.02 -10.34 25.20
N LYS A 193 8.85 -9.30 25.12
CA LYS A 193 8.58 -8.03 25.80
C LYS A 193 7.46 -7.29 25.07
N ALA A 194 7.56 -7.18 23.74
CA ALA A 194 6.50 -6.60 22.92
C ALA A 194 5.15 -7.33 23.06
N GLU A 195 5.17 -8.66 23.16
CA GLU A 195 3.97 -9.48 23.38
C GLU A 195 3.31 -9.22 24.74
N ARG A 196 4.10 -8.92 25.78
CA ARG A 196 3.55 -8.58 27.11
C ARG A 196 3.07 -7.14 27.18
N GLU A 197 3.77 -6.23 26.52
CA GLU A 197 3.48 -4.79 26.55
C GLU A 197 2.33 -4.39 25.62
N THR A 198 1.92 -5.27 24.71
CA THR A 198 0.86 -4.98 23.76
C THR A 198 -0.19 -6.08 23.73
N SER A 199 -1.47 -5.70 23.73
CA SER A 199 -2.55 -6.66 23.54
C SER A 199 -2.60 -7.09 22.07
N VAL A 200 -2.27 -8.36 21.79
CA VAL A 200 -2.58 -8.96 20.49
C VAL A 200 -4.09 -9.20 20.43
N SER A 201 -4.78 -8.29 19.76
CA SER A 201 -6.21 -8.32 19.51
C SER A 201 -6.58 -9.27 18.38
N LYS A 202 -7.81 -9.81 18.41
CA LYS A 202 -8.36 -10.56 17.27
C LYS A 202 -8.42 -9.65 16.04
N GLY A 203 -8.14 -10.22 14.86
CA GLY A 203 -8.40 -9.54 13.59
C GLY A 203 -9.86 -9.09 13.48
N MET A 204 -10.07 -7.89 12.98
CA MET A 204 -11.40 -7.32 12.74
C MET A 204 -11.70 -7.38 11.24
N SER A 205 -12.92 -7.78 10.88
CA SER A 205 -13.37 -7.78 9.49
C SER A 205 -13.59 -6.35 9.00
N MET A 206 -13.53 -6.11 7.69
CA MET A 206 -13.86 -4.79 7.12
C MET A 206 -15.29 -4.37 7.48
N SER A 207 -16.25 -5.30 7.47
CA SER A 207 -17.63 -5.04 7.88
C SER A 207 -17.76 -4.61 9.34
N ASP A 208 -16.93 -5.14 10.24
CA ASP A 208 -16.92 -4.69 11.63
C ASP A 208 -16.26 -3.32 11.79
N MET A 209 -15.25 -3.00 10.98
CA MET A 209 -14.65 -1.65 10.97
C MET A 209 -15.65 -0.58 10.54
N MET A 210 -16.59 -0.90 9.64
CA MET A 210 -17.65 0.04 9.22
C MET A 210 -18.60 0.46 10.35
N LYS A 211 -18.57 -0.19 11.51
CA LYS A 211 -19.36 0.20 12.70
C LYS A 211 -18.76 1.38 13.45
N TYR A 212 -17.57 1.83 13.07
CA TYR A 212 -16.88 2.98 13.65
C TYR A 212 -16.89 4.14 12.66
N LYS A 213 -16.76 5.35 13.18
CA LYS A 213 -16.61 6.56 12.38
C LYS A 213 -15.20 6.63 11.79
N ASP A 214 -15.11 7.05 10.53
CA ASP A 214 -13.87 7.31 9.79
C ASP A 214 -13.48 8.79 9.76
#